data_AF-A0A415EMA0-F1
#
_entry.id   AF-A0A415EMA0-F1
#
_cell.length_a   1.000
_cell.length_b   1.000
_cell.length_c   1.000
_cell.angle_alpha   90.00
_cell.angle_beta   90.00
_cell.angle_gamma   90.00
#
_symmetry.space_group_name_H-M   'P 1'
#
loop_
_entity.id
_entity.type
_entity.pdbx_description
1 polymer ?
#
loop_
_entity_poly.entity_id
_entity_poly.type
_entity_poly.pdbx_seq_one_letter_code
_entity_poly.pdbx_strand_id
1 'polypeptide(L)' 'MLLDEVMTAAEAAEIWGKSPVTVQQACTGYKGNAPRFLPTEARKAGRIWLVTREGMNRLYGEPKK' A
#
# COMPACT_ATOMS: atom_id res chain seq x y z
N MET A 1 -12.97 -4.98 -13.20
CA MET A 1 -11.73 -4.44 -12.60
C MET A 1 -11.79 -2.94 -12.73
N LEU A 2 -12.12 -2.23 -11.64
CA LEU A 2 -12.07 -0.77 -11.62
C LEU A 2 -10.64 -0.35 -11.28
N LEU A 3 -10.09 0.60 -12.02
CA LEU A 3 -8.75 1.12 -11.74
C LEU A 3 -8.67 1.75 -10.34
N ASP A 4 -9.79 2.23 -9.80
CA ASP A 4 -9.92 2.86 -8.48
C ASP A 4 -9.60 1.94 -7.29
N GLU A 5 -9.48 0.63 -7.54
CA GLU A 5 -9.14 -0.37 -6.53
C GLU A 5 -7.62 -0.54 -6.35
N VAL A 6 -6.81 -0.07 -7.30
CA VAL A 6 -5.34 -0.15 -7.27
C VAL A 6 -4.74 1.23 -7.41
N MET A 7 -3.84 1.58 -6.51
CA MET A 7 -3.18 2.89 -6.50
C MET A 7 -1.70 2.74 -6.20
N THR A 8 -0.94 3.77 -6.52
CA THR A 8 0.46 3.85 -6.12
C THR A 8 0.59 3.99 -4.60
N ALA A 9 1.72 3.56 -4.05
CA ALA A 9 2.02 3.75 -2.64
C ALA A 9 2.02 5.23 -2.22
N ALA A 10 2.26 6.16 -3.15
CA ALA A 10 2.18 7.59 -2.91
C ALA A 10 0.73 8.06 -2.80
N GLU A 11 -0.14 7.70 -3.74
CA GLU A 11 -1.58 8.01 -3.68
C GLU A 11 -2.24 7.42 -2.43
N ALA A 12 -1.90 6.16 -2.11
CA ALA A 12 -2.35 5.52 -0.87
C ALA A 12 -1.86 6.27 0.38
N ALA A 13 -0.64 6.79 0.36
CA ALA A 13 -0.11 7.56 1.48
C ALA A 13 -0.91 8.85 1.70
N GLU A 14 -1.25 9.57 0.64
CA GLU A 14 -2.10 10.77 0.72
C GLU A 14 -3.49 10.45 1.27
N ILE A 15 -4.15 9.41 0.74
CA ILE A 15 -5.52 9.04 1.13
C ILE A 15 -5.60 8.60 2.61
N TRP A 16 -4.58 7.93 3.14
CA TRP A 16 -4.54 7.45 4.53
C TRP A 16 -3.76 8.35 5.49
N GLY A 17 -3.28 9.51 5.04
CA GLY A 17 -2.46 10.42 5.85
C GLY A 17 -1.18 9.73 6.37
N LYS A 18 -0.52 8.94 5.53
CA LYS A 18 0.74 8.24 5.83
C LYS A 18 1.88 8.83 5.02
N SER A 19 3.12 8.46 5.35
CA SER A 19 4.25 8.74 4.47
C SER A 19 4.36 7.68 3.37
N PRO A 20 4.73 8.05 2.13
CA PRO A 20 4.95 7.08 1.04
C PRO A 20 5.94 5.97 1.40
N VAL A 21 6.98 6.32 2.19
CA VAL A 21 7.98 5.37 2.69
C VAL A 21 7.34 4.32 3.60
N THR A 22 6.38 4.70 4.46
CA THR A 22 5.68 3.75 5.34
C THR A 22 4.91 2.71 4.51
N VAL A 23 4.22 3.15 3.45
CA VAL A 23 3.45 2.25 2.59
C VAL A 23 4.40 1.33 1.80
N GLN A 24 5.52 1.86 1.28
CA GLN A 24 6.53 1.04 0.60
C GLN A 24 7.21 0.02 1.51
N GLN A 25 7.50 0.40 2.76
CA GLN A 25 8.05 -0.51 3.77
C GLN A 25 7.04 -1.61 4.14
N ALA A 26 5.75 -1.31 4.16
CA ALA A 26 4.74 -2.35 4.33
C ALA A 26 4.70 -3.33 3.14
N CYS A 27 5.07 -2.89 1.93
CA CYS A 27 5.14 -3.76 0.74
C CYS A 27 6.40 -4.64 0.71
N THR A 28 7.53 -4.13 1.22
CA THR A 28 8.84 -4.80 1.14
C THR A 28 9.23 -5.53 2.41
N GLY A 29 8.61 -5.20 3.54
CA GLY A 29 9.10 -5.57 4.86
C GLY A 29 10.08 -4.53 5.41
N TYR A 30 10.19 -4.43 6.73
CA TYR A 30 11.07 -3.47 7.40
C TYR A 30 11.77 -4.07 8.61
N LYS A 31 13.08 -3.81 8.75
CA LYS A 31 13.92 -4.27 9.87
C LYS A 31 13.79 -5.78 10.17
N GLY A 32 13.83 -6.61 9.13
CA GLY A 32 13.73 -8.07 9.26
C GLY A 32 12.32 -8.62 9.42
N ASN A 33 11.29 -7.76 9.45
CA ASN A 33 9.90 -8.20 9.39
C ASN A 33 9.49 -8.47 7.94
N ALA A 34 8.64 -9.49 7.77
CA ALA A 34 8.02 -9.81 6.49
C ALA A 34 7.15 -8.64 5.99
N PRO A 35 6.88 -8.56 4.67
CA PRO A 35 5.88 -7.68 4.11
C PRO A 35 4.55 -7.79 4.86
N ARG A 36 3.92 -6.65 5.13
CA ARG A 36 2.59 -6.58 5.75
C ARG A 36 1.49 -6.80 4.72
N PHE A 37 1.72 -6.36 3.48
CA PHE A 37 0.85 -6.66 2.36
C PHE A 37 1.02 -8.12 1.90
N LEU A 38 -0.08 -8.72 1.49
CA LEU A 38 -0.07 -10.01 0.83
C LEU A 38 0.45 -9.87 -0.61
N PRO A 39 0.97 -10.96 -1.22
CA PRO A 39 1.43 -10.93 -2.61
C PRO A 39 0.35 -10.53 -3.64
N THR A 40 -0.93 -10.69 -3.29
CA THR A 40 -2.07 -10.27 -4.11
C THR A 40 -2.47 -8.80 -3.89
N GLU A 41 -2.01 -8.19 -2.81
CA GLU A 41 -2.38 -6.83 -2.41
C GLU A 41 -1.32 -5.79 -2.77
N ALA A 42 -0.06 -6.21 -2.95
CA ALA A 42 1.02 -5.31 -3.32
C ALA A 42 1.90 -5.91 -4.41
N ARG A 43 2.24 -5.06 -5.40
CA ARG A 43 3.09 -5.42 -6.54
C ARG A 43 4.05 -4.29 -6.85
N LYS A 44 5.28 -4.63 -7.20
CA LYS A 44 6.23 -3.67 -7.76
C LYS A 44 5.98 -3.51 -9.27
N ALA A 45 5.74 -2.27 -9.71
CA ALA A 45 5.60 -1.89 -11.12
C ALA A 45 6.75 -0.94 -11.50
N GLY A 46 7.83 -1.50 -12.06
CA GLY A 46 9.05 -0.73 -12.33
C GLY A 46 9.67 -0.17 -11.04
N ARG A 47 9.66 1.16 -10.89
CA ARG A 47 10.19 1.86 -9.71
C ARG A 47 9.15 2.13 -8.62
N ILE A 48 7.87 1.98 -8.94
CA ILE A 48 6.77 2.29 -8.02
C ILE A 48 6.18 1.01 -7.42
N TRP A 49 5.58 1.15 -6.24
CA TRP A 49 4.76 0.11 -5.63
C TRP A 49 3.29 0.42 -5.88
N LEU A 50 2.56 -0.59 -6.32
CA LEU A 50 1.11 -0.58 -6.42
C LEU A 50 0.54 -1.35 -5.24
N VAL A 51 -0.52 -0.81 -4.65
CA VAL A 51 -1.25 -1.40 -3.53
C VAL A 51 -2.74 -1.40 -3.83
N THR A 52 -3.45 -2.41 -3.34
CA THR A 52 -4.91 -2.44 -3.41
C THR A 52 -5.52 -1.61 -2.29
N ARG A 53 -6.66 -0.99 -2.59
CA ARG A 53 -7.51 -0.31 -1.59
C ARG A 53 -7.90 -1.27 -0.47
N GLU A 54 -8.20 -2.53 -0.80
CA GLU A 54 -8.52 -3.56 0.18
C GLU A 54 -7.34 -3.84 1.13
N GLY A 55 -6.12 -3.98 0.59
CA GLY A 55 -4.93 -4.18 1.41
C GLY A 55 -4.65 -2.99 2.33
N MET A 56 -4.84 -1.77 1.82
CA MET A 56 -4.73 -0.54 2.62
C MET A 56 -5.78 -0.52 3.74
N ASN A 57 -7.04 -0.84 3.43
CA ASN A 57 -8.12 -0.94 4.42
C ASN A 57 -7.80 -2.00 5.50
N ARG A 58 -7.29 -3.18 5.11
CA ARG A 58 -6.93 -4.24 6.04
C ARG A 58 -5.80 -3.83 6.99
N LEU A 59 -4.79 -3.12 6.49
CA LEU A 59 -3.61 -2.74 7.27
C LEU A 59 -3.79 -1.47 8.09
N TYR A 60 -4.54 -0.50 7.58
CA TYR A 60 -4.62 0.85 8.13
C TYR A 60 -6.04 1.30 8.47
N GLY A 61 -7.06 0.46 8.22
CA GLY A 61 -8.48 0.79 8.40
C GLY A 61 -9.02 1.65 7.27
N GLU A 62 -10.27 2.11 7.38
CA GLU A 62 -10.83 3.05 6.41
C GLU A 62 -10.10 4.40 6.47
N PRO A 63 -9.85 5.04 5.32
CA PRO A 63 -9.23 6.36 5.30
C PRO A 63 -10.16 7.36 5.98
N LYS A 64 -9.59 8.14 6.91
CA LYS A 64 -10.31 9.25 7.56
C LYS A 64 -10.45 10.37 6.53
N LYS A 65 -11.62 10.46 5.90
CA LYS A 65 -12.04 11.66 5.16
C LYS A 65 -12.15 12.86 6.10
#